data_AF-A0A925DLY2-F1
#
_entry.id   AF-A0A925DLY2-F1
#
_cell.length_a   1.000
_cell.length_b   1.000
_cell.length_c   1.000
_cell.angle_alpha   90.00
_cell.angle_beta   90.00
_cell.angle_gamma   90.00
#
_symmetry.space_group_name_H-M   'P 1'
#
loop_
_entity.id
_entity.type
_entity.pdbx_description
1 polymer ?
#
loop_
_entity_poly.entity_id
_entity_poly.type
_entity_poly.pdbx_seq_one_letter_code
_entity_poly.pdbx_strand_id
1 'polypeptide(L)'
;MKKIICTATLLLFAVSTFAQQKPKPLATSAAPQQDKEAIKSMAGIYKVSFDFAETFSSDTGYKYHDRKREWGIEYVFLVEETEKKISLQHLLIVNDTMIVKHWRQDWVYENTELYGYYKDNQWIKTVLKPEQVKGQWTQKVYQVDDSPRYEASGTWLHADGKHFWEGTCDAPLPRREFTVRSDYNVMRRHSRMEINSDGWALIQDNEKILRQNGIDKTLCWEKGIEKFTKGAYNAQPAISWWNKNTAYWADVRTVWNAVYTQKTEIKITKKVDNKILYEQLFKMGDDYSKAGTYNSDEAKASIKKTIELYLAKI
;
A
#
# COMPACT_ATOMS: atom_id res chain seq x y z
N MET A 1 -20.52 87.16 -39.32
CA MET A 1 -21.41 85.97 -39.47
C MET A 1 -20.58 84.77 -39.91
N LYS A 2 -20.34 83.82 -39.01
CA LYS A 2 -20.01 82.40 -39.25
C LYS A 2 -20.05 81.74 -37.87
N LYS A 3 -21.16 81.07 -37.55
CA LYS A 3 -21.34 80.28 -36.32
C LYS A 3 -20.59 78.95 -36.52
N ILE A 4 -19.61 78.66 -35.67
CA ILE A 4 -18.98 77.34 -35.60
C ILE A 4 -19.76 76.55 -34.54
N ILE A 5 -20.43 75.49 -34.99
CA ILE A 5 -21.16 74.54 -34.16
C ILE A 5 -20.17 73.40 -33.85
N CYS A 6 -19.73 73.29 -32.59
CA CYS A 6 -18.99 72.12 -32.11
C CYS A 6 -20.00 71.06 -31.66
N THR A 7 -20.15 70.02 -32.47
CA THR A 7 -20.92 68.81 -32.15
C THR A 7 -20.09 67.94 -31.21
N ALA A 8 -20.53 67.77 -29.96
CA ALA A 8 -19.93 66.86 -29.00
C ALA A 8 -20.45 65.43 -29.26
N THR A 9 -19.58 64.55 -29.73
CA THR A 9 -19.89 63.13 -29.92
C THR A 9 -19.77 62.40 -28.58
N LEU A 10 -20.89 61.97 -28.03
CA LEU A 10 -20.97 61.17 -26.80
C LEU A 10 -20.60 59.70 -27.15
N LEU A 11 -19.41 59.23 -26.75
CA LEU A 11 -19.06 57.81 -26.81
C LEU A 11 -19.71 57.07 -25.64
N LEU A 12 -20.71 56.23 -25.92
CA LEU A 12 -21.19 55.22 -24.96
C LEU A 12 -20.20 54.06 -24.90
N PHE A 13 -19.49 53.91 -23.78
CA PHE A 13 -18.77 52.69 -23.45
C PHE A 13 -19.76 51.63 -22.95
N ALA A 14 -19.95 50.57 -23.73
CA ALA A 14 -20.67 49.38 -23.29
C ALA A 14 -19.78 48.61 -22.29
N VAL A 15 -20.16 48.65 -21.01
CA VAL A 15 -19.52 47.83 -19.97
C VAL A 15 -20.06 46.40 -20.12
N SER A 16 -19.27 45.53 -20.75
CA SER A 16 -19.52 44.08 -20.75
C SER A 16 -19.25 43.52 -19.37
N THR A 17 -20.33 43.25 -18.62
CA THR A 17 -20.27 42.50 -17.37
C THR A 17 -19.83 41.07 -17.66
N PHE A 18 -18.55 40.76 -17.42
CA PHE A 18 -18.10 39.37 -17.32
C PHE A 18 -18.75 38.76 -16.07
N ALA A 19 -19.79 37.96 -16.29
CA ALA A 19 -20.32 37.11 -15.23
C ALA A 19 -19.20 36.16 -14.78
N GLN A 20 -18.71 36.34 -13.54
CA GLN A 20 -17.87 35.35 -12.89
C GLN A 20 -18.67 34.04 -12.81
N GLN A 21 -18.32 33.07 -13.67
CA GLN A 21 -18.77 31.70 -13.50
C GLN A 21 -18.34 31.25 -12.10
N LYS A 22 -19.31 30.93 -11.24
CA LYS A 22 -19.05 30.21 -10.00
C LYS A 22 -18.21 28.97 -10.36
N PRO A 23 -17.13 28.65 -9.62
CA PRO A 23 -16.35 27.46 -9.89
C PRO A 23 -17.30 26.26 -9.86
N LYS A 24 -17.40 25.57 -11.00
CA LYS A 24 -18.11 24.31 -11.09
C LYS A 24 -17.48 23.38 -10.05
N PRO A 25 -18.24 22.74 -9.15
CA PRO A 25 -17.66 21.76 -8.24
C PRO A 25 -16.89 20.75 -9.08
N LEU A 26 -15.63 20.48 -8.70
CA LEU A 26 -14.81 19.48 -9.37
C LEU A 26 -15.63 18.19 -9.36
N ALA A 27 -16.08 17.73 -10.52
CA ALA A 27 -16.64 16.40 -10.63
C ALA A 27 -15.54 15.45 -10.15
N THR A 28 -15.79 14.72 -9.08
CA THR A 28 -14.93 13.63 -8.63
C THR A 28 -14.88 12.61 -9.76
N SER A 29 -13.80 12.63 -10.55
CA SER A 29 -13.60 11.66 -11.62
C SER A 29 -13.50 10.26 -11.01
N ALA A 30 -14.29 9.32 -11.51
CA ALA A 30 -14.08 7.90 -11.26
C ALA A 30 -12.68 7.50 -11.72
N ALA A 31 -12.11 6.45 -11.13
CA ALA A 31 -10.78 6.01 -11.52
C ALA A 31 -10.77 5.47 -12.96
N PRO A 32 -9.70 5.71 -13.75
CA PRO A 32 -9.62 5.22 -15.12
C PRO A 32 -9.85 3.71 -15.21
N GLN A 33 -10.63 3.29 -16.19
CA GLN A 33 -11.01 1.89 -16.34
C GLN A 33 -9.79 0.99 -16.62
N GLN A 34 -8.84 1.49 -17.42
CA GLN A 34 -7.61 0.78 -17.76
C GLN A 34 -6.73 0.52 -16.53
N ASP A 35 -6.58 1.50 -15.63
CA ASP A 35 -5.86 1.34 -14.37
C ASP A 35 -6.50 0.25 -13.50
N LYS A 36 -7.83 0.28 -13.37
CA LYS A 36 -8.58 -0.72 -12.60
C LYS A 36 -8.38 -2.12 -13.19
N GLU A 37 -8.40 -2.25 -14.51
CA GLU A 37 -8.14 -3.53 -15.19
C GLU A 37 -6.70 -4.02 -14.96
N ALA A 38 -5.70 -3.13 -15.03
CA ALA A 38 -4.32 -3.46 -14.71
C ALA A 38 -4.19 -3.97 -13.26
N ILE A 39 -4.77 -3.26 -12.29
CA ILE A 39 -4.76 -3.68 -10.88
C ILE A 39 -5.45 -5.04 -10.70
N LYS A 40 -6.66 -5.20 -11.25
CA LYS A 40 -7.42 -6.45 -11.11
C LYS A 40 -6.74 -7.64 -11.79
N SER A 41 -5.99 -7.40 -12.86
CA SER A 41 -5.24 -8.45 -13.56
C SER A 41 -4.14 -9.12 -12.69
N MET A 42 -3.75 -8.48 -11.58
CA MET A 42 -2.84 -9.08 -10.60
C MET A 42 -3.46 -10.23 -9.81
N ALA A 43 -4.80 -10.37 -9.80
CA ALA A 43 -5.46 -11.52 -9.20
C ALA A 43 -5.19 -12.80 -10.01
N GLY A 44 -5.07 -13.94 -9.32
CA GLY A 44 -4.72 -15.21 -9.93
C GLY A 44 -3.98 -16.14 -8.98
N ILE A 45 -3.49 -17.25 -9.51
CA ILE A 45 -2.66 -18.20 -8.78
C ILE A 45 -1.29 -18.19 -9.41
N TYR A 46 -0.27 -17.97 -8.59
CA TYR A 46 1.08 -17.70 -9.07
C TYR A 46 2.10 -18.56 -8.33
N LYS A 47 3.15 -18.93 -9.05
CA LYS A 47 4.45 -19.11 -8.41
C LYS A 47 5.05 -17.72 -8.27
N VAL A 48 5.28 -17.29 -7.04
CA VAL A 48 6.02 -16.07 -6.72
C VAL A 48 7.48 -16.42 -6.49
N SER A 49 8.41 -15.73 -7.14
CA SER A 49 9.84 -15.77 -6.81
C SER A 49 10.29 -14.45 -6.19
N PHE A 50 11.25 -14.53 -5.28
CA PHE A 50 11.83 -13.41 -4.56
C PHE A 50 13.33 -13.39 -4.81
N ASP A 51 13.81 -12.50 -5.68
CA ASP A 51 15.22 -12.35 -6.03
C ASP A 51 15.74 -10.99 -5.55
N PHE A 52 16.68 -10.98 -4.61
CA PHE A 52 17.28 -9.74 -4.09
C PHE A 52 18.80 -9.80 -4.11
N ALA A 53 19.44 -8.71 -4.54
CA ALA A 53 20.88 -8.57 -4.54
C ALA A 53 21.27 -7.13 -4.23
N GLU A 54 22.19 -6.94 -3.29
CA GLU A 54 22.82 -5.64 -3.08
C GLU A 54 23.70 -5.28 -4.30
N THR A 55 23.72 -4.00 -4.67
CA THR A 55 24.32 -3.54 -5.93
C THR A 55 25.41 -2.50 -5.72
N PHE A 56 25.06 -1.34 -5.16
CA PHE A 56 25.96 -0.19 -5.09
C PHE A 56 26.07 0.34 -3.66
N SER A 57 27.28 0.57 -3.19
CA SER A 57 27.56 1.32 -1.96
C SER A 57 28.54 2.44 -2.28
N SER A 58 28.38 3.59 -1.61
CA SER A 58 29.37 4.67 -1.63
C SER A 58 30.59 4.37 -0.75
N ASP A 59 30.48 3.41 0.16
CA ASP A 59 31.61 2.94 0.97
C ASP A 59 32.39 1.88 0.19
N THR A 60 33.64 2.22 -0.18
CA THR A 60 34.54 1.32 -0.92
C THR A 60 34.94 0.07 -0.13
N GLY A 61 34.76 0.08 1.20
CA GLY A 61 35.00 -1.06 2.08
C GLY A 61 33.77 -1.96 2.28
N TYR A 62 32.59 -1.57 1.77
CA TYR A 62 31.34 -2.29 2.00
C TYR A 62 31.43 -3.74 1.49
N LYS A 63 31.00 -4.68 2.33
CA LYS A 63 30.89 -6.09 1.98
C LYS A 63 29.44 -6.43 1.72
N TYR A 64 29.14 -6.70 0.46
CA TYR A 64 27.80 -7.08 0.03
C TYR A 64 27.38 -8.40 0.65
N HIS A 65 26.13 -8.45 1.12
CA HIS A 65 25.53 -9.69 1.61
C HIS A 65 25.18 -10.63 0.46
N ASP A 66 25.07 -11.92 0.77
CA ASP A 66 24.69 -12.95 -0.20
C ASP A 66 23.33 -12.65 -0.85
N ARG A 67 23.23 -13.03 -2.13
CA ARG A 67 21.99 -12.89 -2.90
C ARG A 67 20.90 -13.75 -2.27
N LYS A 68 19.69 -13.20 -2.21
CA LYS A 68 18.51 -13.93 -1.76
C LYS A 68 17.75 -14.50 -2.95
N ARG A 69 17.38 -15.77 -2.84
CA ARG A 69 16.43 -16.43 -3.74
C ARG A 69 15.47 -17.28 -2.92
N GLU A 70 14.19 -16.96 -2.99
CA GLU A 70 13.10 -17.76 -2.42
C GLU A 70 11.95 -17.84 -3.42
N TRP A 71 11.00 -18.76 -3.18
CA TRP A 71 9.77 -18.82 -3.94
C TRP A 71 8.65 -19.43 -3.11
N GLY A 72 7.41 -19.25 -3.55
CA GLY A 72 6.23 -19.90 -2.99
C GLY A 72 5.08 -19.91 -3.99
N ILE A 73 3.96 -20.52 -3.59
CA ILE A 73 2.71 -20.42 -4.33
C ILE A 73 1.81 -19.40 -3.63
N GLU A 74 1.33 -18.42 -4.37
CA GLU A 74 0.39 -17.43 -3.86
C GLU A 74 -0.94 -17.46 -4.61
N TYR A 75 -2.02 -17.41 -3.84
CA TYR A 75 -3.35 -17.11 -4.34
C TYR A 75 -3.66 -15.64 -4.06
N VAL A 76 -3.87 -14.87 -5.13
CA VAL A 76 -4.19 -13.44 -5.09
C VAL A 76 -5.62 -13.24 -5.58
N PHE A 77 -6.45 -12.55 -4.82
CA PHE A 77 -7.86 -12.34 -5.16
C PHE A 77 -8.39 -11.04 -4.59
N LEU A 78 -9.48 -10.56 -5.18
CA LEU A 78 -10.16 -9.34 -4.75
C LEU A 78 -10.93 -9.61 -3.45
N VAL A 79 -10.82 -8.67 -2.51
CA VAL A 79 -11.65 -8.66 -1.28
C VAL A 79 -12.53 -7.43 -1.19
N GLU A 80 -12.30 -6.42 -2.03
CA GLU A 80 -13.13 -5.21 -2.13
C GLU A 80 -12.93 -4.57 -3.50
N GLU A 81 -14.01 -4.10 -4.11
CA GLU A 81 -14.00 -3.27 -5.33
C GLU A 81 -15.07 -2.19 -5.19
N THR A 82 -14.66 -0.93 -5.37
CA THR A 82 -15.53 0.25 -5.46
C THR A 82 -15.01 1.14 -6.60
N GLU A 83 -15.67 2.26 -6.88
CA GLU A 83 -15.24 3.18 -7.93
C GLU A 83 -13.82 3.75 -7.75
N LYS A 84 -13.35 3.87 -6.50
CA LYS A 84 -12.06 4.49 -6.15
C LYS A 84 -11.15 3.58 -5.32
N LYS A 85 -11.54 2.32 -5.10
CA LYS A 85 -10.76 1.39 -4.29
C LYS A 85 -10.82 -0.03 -4.82
N ILE A 86 -9.67 -0.68 -4.90
CA ILE A 86 -9.54 -2.12 -5.15
C ILE A 86 -8.65 -2.70 -4.05
N SER A 87 -9.07 -3.78 -3.40
CA SER A 87 -8.27 -4.47 -2.39
C SER A 87 -7.96 -5.89 -2.84
N LEU A 88 -6.68 -6.25 -2.83
CA LEU A 88 -6.19 -7.59 -3.17
C LEU A 88 -5.59 -8.25 -1.93
N GLN A 89 -6.07 -9.45 -1.61
CA GLN A 89 -5.51 -10.30 -0.57
C GLN A 89 -4.58 -11.33 -1.19
N HIS A 90 -3.41 -11.51 -0.57
CA HIS A 90 -2.43 -12.54 -0.93
C HIS A 90 -2.39 -13.62 0.14
N LEU A 91 -2.59 -14.87 -0.26
CA LEU A 91 -2.44 -16.04 0.60
C LEU A 91 -1.29 -16.89 0.08
N LEU A 92 -0.27 -17.08 0.92
CA LEU A 92 0.88 -17.93 0.62
C LEU A 92 0.57 -19.36 1.06
N ILE A 93 0.85 -20.31 0.18
CA ILE A 93 0.71 -21.75 0.39
C ILE A 93 2.11 -22.32 0.61
N VAL A 94 2.36 -22.82 1.81
CA VAL A 94 3.64 -23.42 2.21
C VAL A 94 3.43 -24.92 2.42
N ASN A 95 4.34 -25.73 1.88
CA ASN A 95 4.27 -27.21 1.95
C ASN A 95 2.88 -27.73 1.56
N ASP A 96 2.34 -27.19 0.47
CA ASP A 96 1.05 -27.52 -0.15
C ASP A 96 -0.22 -27.30 0.68
N THR A 97 -0.13 -27.09 2.00
CA THR A 97 -1.29 -27.12 2.91
C THR A 97 -1.30 -26.01 3.95
N MET A 98 -0.14 -25.50 4.35
CA MET A 98 -0.09 -24.44 5.36
C MET A 98 -0.37 -23.08 4.72
N ILE A 99 -1.42 -22.41 5.18
CA ILE A 99 -1.86 -21.13 4.65
C ILE A 99 -1.37 -20.00 5.54
N VAL A 100 -0.69 -19.05 4.92
CA VAL A 100 -0.32 -17.78 5.55
C VAL A 100 -1.07 -16.67 4.85
N LYS A 101 -1.87 -15.89 5.59
CA LYS A 101 -2.39 -14.61 5.10
C LYS A 101 -1.21 -13.65 5.00
N HIS A 102 -0.58 -13.63 3.82
CA HIS A 102 0.79 -13.13 3.67
C HIS A 102 0.85 -11.59 3.68
N TRP A 103 0.06 -10.94 2.84
CA TRP A 103 -0.04 -9.48 2.81
C TRP A 103 -1.31 -9.06 2.08
N ARG A 104 -1.67 -7.80 2.23
CA ARG A 104 -2.78 -7.17 1.51
C ARG A 104 -2.28 -5.91 0.85
N GLN A 105 -2.77 -5.63 -0.34
CA GLN A 105 -2.58 -4.34 -1.00
C GLN A 105 -3.93 -3.71 -1.31
N ASP A 106 -4.12 -2.49 -0.82
CA ASP A 106 -5.23 -1.64 -1.24
C ASP A 106 -4.71 -0.64 -2.25
N TRP A 107 -5.47 -0.43 -3.31
CA TRP A 107 -5.27 0.60 -4.30
C TRP A 107 -6.36 1.63 -4.11
N VAL A 108 -6.00 2.86 -3.75
CA VAL A 108 -6.94 3.95 -3.48
C VAL A 108 -6.66 5.11 -4.44
N TYR A 109 -7.64 5.45 -5.27
CA TYR A 109 -7.53 6.49 -6.29
C TYR A 109 -7.67 7.89 -5.67
N GLU A 110 -6.75 8.80 -6.01
CA GLU A 110 -6.67 10.19 -5.53
C GLU A 110 -6.70 10.31 -4.00
N ASN A 111 -6.07 9.35 -3.31
CA ASN A 111 -6.01 9.32 -1.86
C ASN A 111 -5.16 10.47 -1.30
N THR A 112 -5.76 11.30 -0.44
CA THR A 112 -5.10 12.45 0.18
C THR A 112 -4.46 12.15 1.52
N GLU A 113 -4.71 10.98 2.13
CA GLU A 113 -4.15 10.62 3.44
C GLU A 113 -3.21 9.42 3.34
N LEU A 114 -1.91 9.66 3.54
CA LEU A 114 -0.87 8.63 3.44
C LEU A 114 -0.21 8.40 4.80
N TYR A 115 -0.05 7.13 5.18
CA TYR A 115 0.77 6.74 6.32
C TYR A 115 2.18 6.37 5.86
N GLY A 116 3.10 7.34 5.93
CA GLY A 116 4.51 7.11 5.61
C GLY A 116 5.23 6.43 6.78
N TYR A 117 5.98 5.35 6.50
CA TYR A 117 6.84 4.74 7.51
C TYR A 117 7.99 5.69 7.87
N TYR A 118 8.22 5.88 9.16
CA TYR A 118 9.32 6.71 9.66
C TYR A 118 10.54 5.86 10.02
N LYS A 119 10.47 5.13 11.15
CA LYS A 119 11.43 4.10 11.62
C LYS A 119 10.84 3.40 12.85
N ASP A 120 11.47 2.33 13.34
CA ASP A 120 11.13 1.71 14.63
C ASP A 120 9.62 1.38 14.83
N ASN A 121 8.97 0.86 13.78
CA ASN A 121 7.52 0.59 13.75
C ASN A 121 6.65 1.82 14.05
N GLN A 122 7.02 2.96 13.46
CA GLN A 122 6.29 4.23 13.54
C GLN A 122 5.90 4.70 12.13
N TRP A 123 4.65 5.14 11.98
CA TRP A 123 4.09 5.70 10.75
C TRP A 123 3.44 7.04 11.05
N ILE A 124 3.68 8.02 10.18
CA ILE A 124 3.19 9.38 10.33
C ILE A 124 2.22 9.67 9.18
N LYS A 125 1.02 10.13 9.52
CA LYS A 125 0.01 10.53 8.54
C LYS A 125 0.41 11.86 7.92
N THR A 126 0.47 11.89 6.60
CA THR A 126 0.60 13.10 5.79
C THR A 126 -0.70 13.33 5.03
N VAL A 127 -1.20 14.56 5.07
CA VAL A 127 -2.35 14.99 4.28
C VAL A 127 -1.86 15.77 3.07
N LEU A 128 -2.15 15.28 1.87
CA LEU A 128 -1.83 15.89 0.60
C LEU A 128 -3.03 16.68 0.08
N LYS A 129 -2.75 17.74 -0.68
CA LYS A 129 -3.81 18.47 -1.38
C LYS A 129 -4.33 17.63 -2.55
N PRO A 130 -5.63 17.71 -2.91
CA PRO A 130 -6.20 16.95 -4.04
C PRO A 130 -5.44 17.10 -5.35
N GLU A 131 -4.86 18.28 -5.61
CA GLU A 131 -4.10 18.56 -6.84
C GLU A 131 -2.80 17.74 -6.92
N GLN A 132 -2.23 17.34 -5.77
CA GLN A 132 -0.99 16.58 -5.71
C GLN A 132 -1.19 15.08 -6.01
N VAL A 133 -2.42 14.59 -5.87
CA VAL A 133 -2.77 13.16 -6.01
C VAL A 133 -3.72 12.90 -7.18
N LYS A 134 -4.07 13.95 -7.92
CA LYS A 134 -4.96 13.87 -9.08
C LYS A 134 -4.45 12.84 -10.09
N GLY A 135 -5.30 11.90 -10.48
CA GLY A 135 -4.91 10.83 -11.41
C GLY A 135 -3.94 9.80 -10.84
N GLN A 136 -3.64 9.81 -9.55
CA GLN A 136 -2.76 8.83 -8.92
C GLN A 136 -3.55 7.74 -8.20
N TRP A 137 -2.95 6.57 -8.14
CA TRP A 137 -3.32 5.50 -7.24
C TRP A 137 -2.28 5.41 -6.12
N THR A 138 -2.75 5.40 -4.88
CA THR A 138 -1.94 5.01 -3.73
C THR A 138 -2.03 3.49 -3.55
N GLN A 139 -0.89 2.81 -3.63
CA GLN A 139 -0.75 1.44 -3.13
C GLN A 139 -0.48 1.50 -1.63
N LYS A 140 -1.38 0.92 -0.83
CA LYS A 140 -1.21 0.72 0.61
C LYS A 140 -0.94 -0.75 0.88
N VAL A 141 0.23 -1.06 1.41
CA VAL A 141 0.63 -2.42 1.75
C VAL A 141 0.49 -2.64 3.24
N TYR A 142 -0.15 -3.75 3.60
CA TYR A 142 -0.37 -4.17 4.98
C TYR A 142 0.36 -5.47 5.28
N GLN A 143 0.70 -5.66 6.56
CA GLN A 143 1.35 -6.89 7.03
C GLN A 143 0.34 -8.04 7.17
N VAL A 144 0.84 -9.21 7.60
CA VAL A 144 0.03 -10.43 7.81
C VAL A 144 -1.20 -10.20 8.70
N ASP A 145 -1.10 -9.24 9.62
CA ASP A 145 -2.11 -8.87 10.62
C ASP A 145 -2.92 -7.60 10.28
N ASP A 146 -2.82 -7.13 9.04
CA ASP A 146 -3.43 -5.89 8.52
C ASP A 146 -2.93 -4.58 9.16
N SER A 147 -1.87 -4.63 9.98
CA SER A 147 -1.14 -3.43 10.41
C SER A 147 -0.45 -2.74 9.22
N PRO A 148 -0.18 -1.41 9.31
CA PRO A 148 0.42 -0.71 8.18
C PRO A 148 1.84 -1.22 7.92
N ARG A 149 2.22 -1.30 6.65
CA ARG A 149 3.60 -1.63 6.24
C ARG A 149 4.25 -0.43 5.57
N TYR A 150 3.76 -0.07 4.38
CA TYR A 150 4.21 1.11 3.64
C TYR A 150 3.14 1.52 2.63
N GLU A 151 3.17 2.78 2.21
CA GLU A 151 2.25 3.31 1.21
C GLU A 151 3.01 4.23 0.26
N ALA A 152 2.75 4.11 -1.04
CA ALA A 152 3.30 4.99 -2.08
C ALA A 152 2.18 5.39 -3.04
N SER A 153 2.31 6.57 -3.65
CA SER A 153 1.35 7.09 -4.63
C SER A 153 2.05 7.40 -5.95
N GLY A 154 1.37 7.13 -7.05
CA GLY A 154 1.87 7.31 -8.41
C GLY A 154 0.78 7.04 -9.44
N THR A 155 1.10 7.20 -10.72
CA THR A 155 0.13 7.03 -11.82
C THR A 155 0.43 5.74 -12.58
N TRP A 156 -0.62 5.08 -13.07
CA TRP A 156 -0.46 3.99 -14.02
C TRP A 156 -0.10 4.54 -15.40
N LEU A 157 0.93 3.96 -16.01
CA LEU A 157 1.37 4.27 -17.36
C LEU A 157 1.03 3.11 -18.29
N HIS A 158 0.43 3.47 -19.42
CA HIS A 158 -0.01 2.54 -20.45
C HIS A 158 0.51 3.01 -21.80
N ALA A 159 1.58 2.36 -22.28
CA ALA A 159 2.26 2.72 -23.52
C ALA A 159 2.95 1.50 -24.12
N ASP A 160 2.88 1.36 -25.45
CA ASP A 160 3.56 0.30 -26.22
C ASP A 160 3.33 -1.12 -25.67
N GLY A 161 2.10 -1.40 -25.22
CA GLY A 161 1.72 -2.70 -24.62
C GLY A 161 2.26 -2.95 -23.21
N LYS A 162 2.88 -1.96 -22.57
CA LYS A 162 3.34 -2.02 -21.19
C LYS A 162 2.36 -1.32 -20.27
N HIS A 163 2.08 -1.95 -19.13
CA HIS A 163 1.21 -1.40 -18.09
C HIS A 163 1.97 -1.45 -16.76
N PHE A 164 2.38 -0.29 -16.26
CA PHE A 164 3.12 -0.24 -15.01
C PHE A 164 2.75 0.95 -14.15
N TRP A 165 2.95 0.81 -12.85
CA TRP A 165 2.81 1.87 -11.86
C TRP A 165 4.12 1.99 -11.09
N GLU A 166 4.53 3.21 -10.79
CA GLU A 166 5.75 3.49 -10.05
C GLU A 166 5.47 4.36 -8.83
N GLY A 167 6.18 4.08 -7.73
CA GLY A 167 6.04 4.85 -6.50
C GLY A 167 7.21 4.63 -5.55
N THR A 168 7.53 5.67 -4.78
CA THR A 168 8.61 5.65 -3.79
C THR A 168 8.05 5.80 -2.38
N CYS A 169 8.50 4.95 -1.46
CA CYS A 169 8.14 5.05 -0.04
C CYS A 169 9.23 4.48 0.87
N ASP A 170 9.26 4.97 2.10
CA ASP A 170 10.00 4.31 3.18
C ASP A 170 9.17 3.12 3.71
N ALA A 171 9.85 2.07 4.16
CA ALA A 171 9.24 0.83 4.64
C ALA A 171 10.03 0.19 5.79
N PRO A 172 9.37 -0.60 6.66
CA PRO A 172 10.05 -1.43 7.65
C PRO A 172 10.89 -2.51 6.97
N LEU A 173 11.92 -2.97 7.68
CA LEU A 173 12.77 -4.06 7.20
C LEU A 173 11.94 -5.34 7.02
N PRO A 174 12.09 -6.07 5.90
CA PRO A 174 11.48 -7.39 5.76
C PRO A 174 12.20 -8.40 6.67
N ARG A 175 11.53 -9.52 6.98
CA ARG A 175 12.06 -10.60 7.84
C ARG A 175 13.47 -11.03 7.45
N ARG A 176 13.73 -11.20 6.15
CA ARG A 176 15.04 -11.61 5.63
C ARG A 176 16.21 -10.70 6.06
N GLU A 177 15.93 -9.45 6.41
CA GLU A 177 16.93 -8.48 6.83
C GLU A 177 17.05 -8.46 8.36
N PHE A 178 15.97 -8.14 9.09
CA PHE A 178 16.07 -7.93 10.54
C PHE A 178 16.42 -9.20 11.34
N THR A 179 16.36 -10.39 10.73
CA THR A 179 16.78 -11.64 11.40
C THR A 179 18.28 -11.92 11.29
N VAL A 180 19.00 -11.27 10.37
CA VAL A 180 20.43 -11.57 10.10
C VAL A 180 21.35 -10.37 10.24
N ARG A 181 20.79 -9.15 10.36
CA ARG A 181 21.55 -7.91 10.48
C ARG A 181 20.77 -6.83 11.21
N SER A 182 21.47 -5.77 11.63
CA SER A 182 20.93 -4.67 12.45
C SER A 182 21.59 -3.31 12.20
N ASP A 183 22.35 -3.19 11.11
CA ASP A 183 23.14 -2.02 10.72
C ASP A 183 22.33 -0.89 10.06
N TYR A 184 21.04 -1.11 9.81
CA TYR A 184 20.13 -0.11 9.24
C TYR A 184 18.67 -0.35 9.71
N ASN A 185 17.78 0.62 9.52
CA ASN A 185 16.44 0.60 10.13
C ASN A 185 15.30 1.11 9.24
N VAL A 186 15.60 1.59 8.03
CA VAL A 186 14.64 2.03 7.03
C VAL A 186 15.02 1.46 5.66
N MET A 187 14.03 0.96 4.92
CA MET A 187 14.20 0.60 3.51
C MET A 187 13.41 1.60 2.67
N ARG A 188 14.09 2.45 1.90
CA ARG A 188 13.42 3.29 0.90
C ARG A 188 13.27 2.50 -0.39
N ARG A 189 12.03 2.25 -0.79
CA ARG A 189 11.66 1.40 -1.92
C ARG A 189 11.28 2.27 -3.10
N HIS A 190 12.01 2.15 -4.20
CA HIS A 190 11.58 2.67 -5.50
C HIS A 190 10.94 1.51 -6.26
N SER A 191 9.61 1.44 -6.22
CA SER A 191 8.84 0.29 -6.68
C SER A 191 8.23 0.53 -8.05
N ARG A 192 8.36 -0.44 -8.95
CA ARG A 192 7.67 -0.55 -10.24
C ARG A 192 6.82 -1.81 -10.22
N MET A 193 5.51 -1.65 -10.25
CA MET A 193 4.55 -2.72 -10.46
C MET A 193 4.27 -2.84 -11.95
N GLU A 194 4.64 -3.96 -12.58
CA GLU A 194 4.52 -4.14 -14.03
C GLU A 194 3.69 -5.38 -14.37
N ILE A 195 2.66 -5.20 -15.19
CA ILE A 195 1.81 -6.28 -15.69
C ILE A 195 2.46 -6.87 -16.95
N ASN A 196 2.56 -8.20 -16.97
CA ASN A 196 3.13 -8.96 -18.07
C ASN A 196 2.08 -9.95 -18.63
N SER A 197 2.32 -10.49 -19.82
CA SER A 197 1.43 -11.52 -20.39
C SER A 197 1.39 -12.81 -19.55
N ASP A 198 2.49 -13.14 -18.86
CA ASP A 198 2.66 -14.33 -18.02
C ASP A 198 2.34 -14.08 -16.52
N GLY A 199 1.86 -12.89 -16.15
CA GLY A 199 1.56 -12.52 -14.77
C GLY A 199 1.93 -11.07 -14.47
N TRP A 200 2.71 -10.82 -13.43
CA TRP A 200 3.17 -9.46 -13.08
C TRP A 200 4.44 -9.51 -12.23
N ALA A 201 5.11 -8.37 -12.09
CA ALA A 201 6.31 -8.25 -11.28
C ALA A 201 6.30 -6.97 -10.44
N LEU A 202 6.80 -7.07 -9.22
CA LEU A 202 7.21 -5.94 -8.40
C LEU A 202 8.73 -5.83 -8.48
N ILE A 203 9.19 -4.85 -9.26
CA ILE A 203 10.61 -4.55 -9.46
C ILE A 203 10.97 -3.40 -8.54
N GLN A 204 12.08 -3.53 -7.82
CA GLN A 204 12.46 -2.58 -6.78
C GLN A 204 13.93 -2.22 -6.89
N ASP A 205 14.23 -0.94 -6.76
CA ASP A 205 15.56 -0.43 -6.44
C ASP A 205 15.45 0.13 -5.02
N ASN A 206 16.01 -0.57 -4.04
CA ASN A 206 15.85 -0.26 -2.63
C ASN A 206 17.11 0.40 -2.07
N GLU A 207 16.97 1.46 -1.29
CA GLU A 207 18.05 1.99 -0.45
C GLU A 207 17.94 1.40 0.96
N LYS A 208 19.05 0.85 1.47
CA LYS A 208 19.16 0.44 2.88
C LYS A 208 19.69 1.62 3.69
N ILE A 209 18.83 2.20 4.53
CA ILE A 209 19.09 3.47 5.21
C ILE A 209 19.18 3.26 6.73
N LEU A 210 20.26 3.77 7.31
CA LEU A 210 20.35 4.01 8.75
C LEU A 210 19.86 5.44 9.02
N ARG A 211 18.67 5.55 9.60
CA ARG A 211 18.06 6.81 10.04
C ARG A 211 18.32 7.02 11.52
N GLN A 212 19.10 8.04 11.86
CA GLN A 212 19.42 8.42 13.24
C GLN A 212 19.39 9.94 13.40
N ASN A 213 18.75 10.44 14.46
CA ASN A 213 18.63 11.88 14.75
C ASN A 213 18.10 12.72 13.57
N GLY A 214 17.17 12.15 12.78
CA GLY A 214 16.62 12.80 11.59
C GLY A 214 17.54 12.83 10.36
N ILE A 215 18.70 12.16 10.43
CA ILE A 215 19.68 12.09 9.34
C ILE A 215 19.64 10.68 8.73
N ASP A 216 19.58 10.63 7.40
CA ASP A 216 19.65 9.40 6.61
C ASP A 216 21.09 9.14 6.17
N LYS A 217 21.61 7.95 6.48
CA LYS A 217 22.83 7.40 5.88
C LYS A 217 22.46 6.18 5.06
N THR A 218 22.63 6.24 3.74
CA THR A 218 22.47 5.06 2.86
C THR A 218 23.70 4.16 2.97
N LEU A 219 23.49 2.88 3.29
CA LEU A 219 24.53 1.86 3.38
C LEU A 219 24.83 1.30 1.99
N CYS A 220 23.78 0.88 1.28
CA CYS A 220 23.86 0.35 -0.07
C CYS A 220 22.49 0.41 -0.76
N TRP A 221 22.53 0.19 -2.06
CA TRP A 221 21.38 -0.09 -2.90
C TRP A 221 21.19 -1.61 -3.06
N GLU A 222 19.96 -2.02 -3.31
CA GLU A 222 19.57 -3.40 -3.57
C GLU A 222 18.58 -3.46 -4.73
N LYS A 223 18.85 -4.34 -5.70
CA LYS A 223 17.87 -4.72 -6.70
C LYS A 223 17.00 -5.83 -6.14
N GLY A 224 15.69 -5.63 -6.15
CA GLY A 224 14.67 -6.62 -5.81
C GLY A 224 13.76 -6.91 -6.99
N ILE A 225 13.43 -8.17 -7.20
CA ILE A 225 12.41 -8.59 -8.18
C ILE A 225 11.54 -9.64 -7.51
N GLU A 226 10.27 -9.30 -7.33
CA GLU A 226 9.23 -10.27 -6.98
C GLU A 226 8.43 -10.59 -8.24
N LYS A 227 8.57 -11.81 -8.78
CA LYS A 227 7.89 -12.20 -10.04
C LYS A 227 6.75 -13.17 -9.76
N PHE A 228 5.54 -12.79 -10.17
CA PHE A 228 4.32 -13.59 -10.08
C PHE A 228 4.06 -14.24 -11.43
N THR A 229 4.37 -15.53 -11.55
CA THR A 229 4.25 -16.28 -12.82
C THR A 229 3.02 -17.17 -12.79
N LYS A 230 2.14 -17.05 -13.79
CA LYS A 230 0.95 -17.89 -13.94
C LYS A 230 1.32 -19.33 -14.25
N GLY A 231 0.49 -20.26 -13.83
CA GLY A 231 0.65 -21.68 -14.12
C GLY A 231 -0.49 -22.51 -13.55
N ALA A 232 -0.43 -23.82 -13.78
CA ALA A 232 -1.39 -24.78 -13.23
C ALA A 232 -1.03 -25.14 -11.78
N TYR A 233 -1.25 -24.22 -10.84
CA TYR A 233 -0.97 -24.41 -9.42
C TYR A 233 -2.27 -24.66 -8.62
N ASN A 234 -2.18 -25.42 -7.53
CA ASN A 234 -3.33 -25.72 -6.68
C ASN A 234 -3.52 -24.66 -5.58
N ALA A 235 -4.61 -23.89 -5.64
CA ALA A 235 -5.00 -22.92 -4.61
C ALA A 235 -6.12 -23.40 -3.68
N GLN A 236 -6.64 -24.62 -3.84
CA GLN A 236 -7.79 -25.09 -3.06
C GLN A 236 -7.61 -25.00 -1.54
N PRO A 237 -6.43 -25.29 -0.97
CA PRO A 237 -6.18 -25.10 0.47
C PRO A 237 -6.35 -23.64 0.91
N ALA A 238 -5.85 -22.68 0.11
CA ALA A 238 -5.98 -21.26 0.40
C ALA A 238 -7.43 -20.77 0.30
N ILE A 239 -8.16 -21.21 -0.74
CA ILE A 239 -9.58 -20.89 -0.93
C ILE A 239 -10.41 -21.42 0.25
N SER A 240 -10.18 -22.68 0.63
CA SER A 240 -10.88 -23.33 1.74
C SER A 240 -10.60 -22.63 3.07
N TRP A 241 -9.35 -22.22 3.31
CA TRP A 241 -8.98 -21.45 4.49
C TRP A 241 -9.64 -20.08 4.49
N TRP A 242 -9.63 -19.36 3.36
CA TRP A 242 -10.24 -18.04 3.26
C TRP A 242 -11.74 -18.07 3.54
N ASN A 243 -12.47 -19.03 2.97
CA ASN A 243 -13.92 -19.16 3.18
C ASN A 243 -14.30 -19.32 4.66
N LYS A 244 -13.43 -19.95 5.47
CA LYS A 244 -13.63 -20.11 6.92
C LYS A 244 -13.25 -18.87 7.72
N ASN A 245 -12.34 -18.03 7.21
CA ASN A 245 -11.71 -16.94 7.95
C ASN A 245 -12.12 -15.54 7.46
N THR A 246 -12.86 -15.44 6.35
CA THR A 246 -13.17 -14.16 5.68
C THR A 246 -13.91 -13.17 6.59
N ALA A 247 -14.87 -13.64 7.39
CA ALA A 247 -15.63 -12.81 8.31
C ALA A 247 -14.73 -12.23 9.42
N TYR A 248 -13.89 -13.07 10.02
CA TYR A 248 -12.92 -12.64 11.04
C TYR A 248 -11.94 -11.59 10.50
N TRP A 249 -11.34 -11.82 9.33
CA TRP A 249 -10.40 -10.86 8.76
C TRP A 249 -11.10 -9.58 8.26
N ALA A 250 -12.38 -9.63 7.89
CA ALA A 250 -13.16 -8.42 7.61
C ALA A 250 -13.32 -7.56 8.88
N ASP A 251 -13.53 -8.18 10.04
CA ASP A 251 -13.59 -7.48 11.31
C ASP A 251 -12.23 -6.94 11.77
N VAL A 252 -11.14 -7.67 11.52
CA VAL A 252 -9.76 -7.16 11.73
C VAL A 252 -9.52 -5.90 10.91
N ARG A 253 -9.87 -5.92 9.61
CA ARG A 253 -9.76 -4.72 8.74
C ARG A 253 -10.63 -3.57 9.24
N THR A 254 -11.85 -3.86 9.72
CA THR A 254 -12.76 -2.84 10.26
C THR A 254 -12.17 -2.14 11.47
N VAL A 255 -11.57 -2.91 12.41
CA VAL A 255 -10.92 -2.34 13.59
C VAL A 255 -9.70 -1.52 13.22
N TRP A 256 -8.85 -2.00 12.31
CA TRP A 256 -7.70 -1.23 11.82
C TRP A 256 -8.13 0.08 11.12
N ASN A 257 -9.18 0.04 10.30
CA ASN A 257 -9.72 1.24 9.64
C ASN A 257 -10.15 2.31 10.65
N ALA A 258 -10.71 1.92 11.80
CA ALA A 258 -11.02 2.86 12.86
C ALA A 258 -9.75 3.52 13.44
N VAL A 259 -8.66 2.76 13.62
CA VAL A 259 -7.36 3.31 14.05
C VAL A 259 -6.82 4.29 13.04
N TYR A 260 -6.82 3.94 11.74
CA TYR A 260 -6.33 4.81 10.67
C TYR A 260 -7.09 6.14 10.57
N THR A 261 -8.39 6.12 10.85
CA THR A 261 -9.26 7.30 10.83
C THR A 261 -8.99 8.23 12.02
N GLN A 262 -8.74 7.68 13.21
CA GLN A 262 -8.66 8.45 14.45
C GLN A 262 -7.27 9.00 14.76
N LYS A 263 -6.21 8.34 14.28
CA LYS A 263 -4.84 8.71 14.62
C LYS A 263 -4.19 9.50 13.49
N THR A 264 -3.25 10.37 13.84
CA THR A 264 -2.32 11.01 12.91
C THR A 264 -0.94 10.34 12.94
N GLU A 265 -0.70 9.50 13.95
CA GLU A 265 0.53 8.77 14.13
C GLU A 265 0.23 7.39 14.71
N ILE A 266 0.89 6.37 14.17
CA ILE A 266 0.76 4.99 14.61
C ILE A 266 2.15 4.50 14.97
N LYS A 267 2.30 4.03 16.20
CA LYS A 267 3.50 3.34 16.65
C LYS A 267 3.11 2.01 17.26
N ILE A 268 3.70 0.93 16.76
CA ILE A 268 3.37 -0.43 17.17
C ILE A 268 4.54 -0.99 17.97
N THR A 269 4.28 -1.33 19.22
CA THR A 269 5.25 -1.99 20.09
C THR A 269 5.51 -3.40 19.56
N LYS A 270 6.79 -3.79 19.46
CA LYS A 270 7.16 -5.09 18.86
C LYS A 270 6.56 -6.28 19.60
N LYS A 271 6.49 -6.22 20.94
CA LYS A 271 5.97 -7.28 21.81
C LYS A 271 5.20 -6.69 22.99
N VAL A 272 4.14 -7.38 23.40
CA VAL A 272 3.43 -7.18 24.66
C VAL A 272 3.37 -8.54 25.34
N ASP A 273 3.79 -8.62 26.60
CA ASP A 273 3.89 -9.90 27.35
C ASP A 273 4.63 -11.00 26.57
N ASN A 274 5.73 -10.61 25.93
CA ASN A 274 6.59 -11.45 25.07
C ASN A 274 5.92 -12.03 23.80
N LYS A 275 4.69 -11.63 23.47
CA LYS A 275 3.92 -12.03 22.29
C LYS A 275 3.89 -10.92 21.24
N ILE A 276 3.92 -11.27 19.97
CA ILE A 276 3.77 -10.30 18.86
C ILE A 276 2.30 -10.23 18.39
N LEU A 277 1.89 -9.09 17.84
CA LEU A 277 0.48 -8.81 17.51
C LEU A 277 -0.12 -9.85 16.57
N TYR A 278 0.57 -10.17 15.47
CA TYR A 278 0.04 -11.13 14.51
C TYR A 278 -0.24 -12.50 15.15
N GLU A 279 0.62 -13.01 16.03
CA GLU A 279 0.38 -14.31 16.68
C GLU A 279 -0.94 -14.31 17.46
N GLN A 280 -1.25 -13.20 18.13
CA GLN A 280 -2.52 -13.05 18.85
C GLN A 280 -3.70 -13.02 17.89
N LEU A 281 -3.62 -12.25 16.81
CA LEU A 281 -4.70 -12.12 15.84
C LEU A 281 -4.93 -13.41 15.03
N PHE A 282 -3.88 -14.16 14.68
CA PHE A 282 -4.03 -15.48 14.05
C PHE A 282 -4.62 -16.49 15.02
N LYS A 283 -4.14 -16.54 16.27
CA LYS A 283 -4.72 -17.44 17.29
C LYS A 283 -6.21 -17.17 17.49
N MET A 284 -6.60 -15.90 17.60
CA MET A 284 -8.01 -15.52 17.72
C MET A 284 -8.81 -15.94 16.48
N GLY A 285 -8.27 -15.72 15.28
CA GLY A 285 -8.91 -16.16 14.03
C GLY A 285 -9.14 -17.68 14.00
N ASP A 286 -8.15 -18.46 14.41
CA ASP A 286 -8.27 -19.92 14.54
C ASP A 286 -9.36 -20.31 15.55
N ASP A 287 -9.41 -19.65 16.71
CA ASP A 287 -10.40 -19.90 17.75
C ASP A 287 -11.83 -19.57 17.25
N TYR A 288 -12.03 -18.41 16.59
CA TYR A 288 -13.31 -18.04 15.98
C TYR A 288 -13.72 -18.93 14.80
N SER A 289 -12.77 -19.41 13.99
CA SER A 289 -13.05 -20.30 12.87
C SER A 289 -13.53 -21.69 13.31
N LYS A 290 -13.21 -22.09 14.54
CA LYS A 290 -13.62 -23.36 15.17
C LYS A 290 -14.91 -23.21 15.98
N ALA A 291 -15.29 -21.99 16.33
CA ALA A 291 -16.55 -21.72 17.00
C ALA A 291 -17.72 -22.06 16.06
N GLY A 292 -18.75 -22.73 16.58
CA GLY A 292 -19.91 -23.14 15.78
C GLY A 292 -20.76 -21.98 15.25
N THR A 293 -20.60 -20.77 15.78
CA THR A 293 -21.27 -19.55 15.31
C THR A 293 -20.33 -18.36 15.46
N TYR A 294 -20.15 -17.59 14.38
CA TYR A 294 -19.32 -16.40 14.38
C TYR A 294 -20.10 -15.18 14.88
N ASN A 295 -19.62 -14.55 15.96
CA ASN A 295 -20.18 -13.31 16.49
C ASN A 295 -19.26 -12.12 16.17
N SER A 296 -19.65 -11.31 15.19
CA SER A 296 -18.85 -10.17 14.71
C SER A 296 -18.61 -9.12 15.80
N ASP A 297 -19.60 -8.82 16.65
CA ASP A 297 -19.46 -7.76 17.65
C ASP A 297 -18.48 -8.16 18.77
N GLU A 298 -18.56 -9.42 19.22
CA GLU A 298 -17.60 -9.99 20.17
C GLU A 298 -16.18 -10.07 19.59
N ALA A 299 -16.06 -10.47 18.32
CA ALA A 299 -14.80 -10.52 17.61
C ALA A 299 -14.17 -9.13 17.50
N LYS A 300 -14.91 -8.12 17.00
CA LYS A 300 -14.42 -6.74 16.91
C LYS A 300 -14.00 -6.18 18.26
N ALA A 301 -14.77 -6.44 19.32
CA ALA A 301 -14.42 -5.99 20.68
C ALA A 301 -13.09 -6.61 21.15
N SER A 302 -12.91 -7.92 20.94
CA SER A 302 -11.69 -8.64 21.29
C SER A 302 -10.50 -8.19 20.45
N ILE A 303 -10.68 -8.05 19.13
CA ILE A 303 -9.64 -7.60 18.20
C ILE A 303 -9.19 -6.18 18.56
N LYS A 304 -10.15 -5.28 18.81
CA LYS A 304 -9.87 -3.90 19.23
C LYS A 304 -9.04 -3.88 20.51
N LYS A 305 -9.48 -4.60 21.54
CA LYS A 305 -8.74 -4.71 22.80
C LYS A 305 -7.30 -5.19 22.57
N THR A 306 -7.12 -6.22 21.73
CA THR A 306 -5.80 -6.74 21.40
C THR A 306 -4.94 -5.71 20.66
N ILE A 307 -5.45 -5.08 19.60
CA ILE A 307 -4.70 -4.06 18.83
C ILE A 307 -4.30 -2.88 19.74
N GLU A 308 -5.20 -2.41 20.60
CA GLU A 308 -4.95 -1.29 21.52
C GLU A 308 -3.79 -1.55 22.49
N LEU A 309 -3.55 -2.81 22.89
CA LEU A 309 -2.39 -3.16 23.73
C LEU A 309 -1.06 -2.91 23.04
N TYR A 310 -1.00 -3.05 21.71
CA TYR A 310 0.23 -2.91 20.93
C TYR A 310 0.46 -1.48 20.45
N LEU A 311 -0.58 -0.65 20.38
CA LEU A 311 -0.45 0.76 20.03
C LEU A 311 0.26 1.50 21.17
N ALA A 312 1.47 1.99 20.89
CA ALA A 312 2.21 2.80 21.85
C ALA A 312 1.47 4.12 22.12
N LYS A 313 1.55 4.60 23.36
CA LYS A 313 1.17 5.97 23.70
C LYS A 313 2.27 6.88 23.17
N ILE A 314 1.88 7.81 22.30
CA ILE A 314 2.77 8.77 21.64
C ILE A 314 2.46 10.14 22.21
#